data_AF-A0A1J3FPS4-F1
#
_entry.id   AF-A0A1J3FPS4-F1
#
_cell.length_a   1.000
_cell.length_b   1.000
_cell.length_c   1.000
_cell.angle_alpha   90.00
_cell.angle_beta   90.00
_cell.angle_gamma   90.00
#
_symmetry.space_group_name_H-M   'P 1'
#
loop_
_entity.id
_entity.type
_entity.pdbx_description
1 polymer ?
#
loop_
_entity_poly.entity_id
_entity_poly.type
_entity_poly.pdbx_seq_one_letter_code
_entity_poly.pdbx_strand_id
1 'polypeptide(L)' 'ARVIVTEIDPICALQACMAGFQVLPIEETLSTAEIFVTATGNKDIIKVEHMAKMRNQAIVCNIGHFDNEIDVAGLDNYPG' A
#
# COMPACT_ATOMS: atom_id res chain seq x y z
N ALA A 1 -13.72 4.52 -8.89
CA ALA A 1 -12.26 4.48 -8.66
C ALA A 1 -11.71 3.20 -9.26
N ARG A 2 -10.47 3.19 -9.78
CA ARG A 2 -9.79 1.94 -10.18
C ARG A 2 -9.11 1.38 -8.93
N VAL A 3 -9.48 0.17 -8.53
CA VAL A 3 -8.94 -0.48 -7.33
C VAL A 3 -7.90 -1.52 -7.76
N ILE A 4 -6.73 -1.45 -7.14
CA ILE A 4 -5.66 -2.42 -7.28
C ILE A 4 -5.44 -3.03 -5.90
N VAL A 5 -5.34 -4.35 -5.82
CA VAL A 5 -5.13 -5.11 -4.59
C VAL A 5 -3.71 -5.65 -4.59
N THR A 6 -3.03 -5.60 -3.46
CA THR A 6 -1.78 -6.32 -3.22
C THR A 6 -2.05 -7.40 -2.19
N GLU A 7 -1.75 -8.64 -2.54
CA GLU A 7 -1.97 -9.79 -1.65
C GLU A 7 -0.83 -10.78 -1.77
N ILE A 8 -0.46 -11.37 -0.63
CA ILE A 8 0.47 -12.47 -0.49
C ILE A 8 -0.24 -13.82 -0.47
N ASP A 9 -1.50 -13.88 -0.01
CA ASP A 9 -2.28 -15.10 -0.02
C ASP A 9 -2.87 -15.34 -1.43
N PRO A 10 -2.52 -16.46 -2.10
CA PRO A 10 -2.99 -16.74 -3.45
C PRO A 10 -4.51 -16.95 -3.55
N ILE A 11 -5.17 -17.36 -2.46
CA ILE A 11 -6.63 -17.54 -2.43
C ILE A 11 -7.31 -16.18 -2.42
N CYS A 12 -6.88 -15.27 -1.54
CA CYS A 12 -7.40 -13.90 -1.48
C CYS A 12 -7.10 -13.12 -2.77
N ALA A 13 -5.90 -13.30 -3.33
CA ALA A 13 -5.54 -12.72 -4.63
C ALA A 13 -6.47 -13.21 -5.75
N LEU A 14 -6.75 -14.52 -5.80
CA LEU A 14 -7.69 -15.07 -6.78
C LEU A 14 -9.11 -14.52 -6.59
N GLN A 15 -9.57 -14.38 -5.34
CA GLN A 15 -10.87 -13.77 -5.03
C GLN A 15 -10.95 -12.31 -5.52
N ALA A 16 -9.90 -11.52 -5.32
CA ALA A 16 -9.81 -10.15 -5.81
C ALA A 16 -9.88 -10.09 -7.35
N CYS A 17 -9.15 -10.97 -8.03
CA CYS A 17 -9.22 -11.12 -9.48
C CYS A 17 -10.62 -11.50 -9.97
N MET A 18 -11.29 -12.44 -9.28
CA MET A 18 -12.67 -12.85 -9.61
C MET A 18 -13.69 -11.73 -9.40
N ALA A 19 -13.42 -10.81 -8.46
CA ALA A 19 -14.21 -9.60 -8.26
C ALA A 19 -13.91 -8.49 -9.28
N GLY A 20 -12.98 -8.72 -10.22
CA GLY A 20 -12.59 -7.78 -11.26
C GLY A 20 -11.54 -6.76 -10.84
N PHE A 21 -10.89 -6.96 -9.69
CA PHE A 21 -9.77 -6.12 -9.27
C PHE A 21 -8.47 -6.61 -9.87
N GLN A 22 -7.59 -5.66 -10.17
CA GLN A 22 -6.24 -5.98 -10.60
C GLN A 22 -5.40 -6.30 -9.37
N VAL A 23 -4.67 -7.41 -9.40
CA VAL A 23 -3.72 -7.77 -8.35
C VAL A 23 -2.30 -7.47 -8.84
N LEU A 24 -1.58 -6.60 -8.12
CA LEU A 24 -0.20 -6.25 -8.40
C LEU A 24 0.61 -6.10 -7.10
N PRO A 25 1.94 -6.28 -7.17
CA PRO A 25 2.83 -5.83 -6.11
C PRO A 25 2.76 -4.31 -5.95
N ILE A 26 2.93 -3.82 -4.71
CA ILE A 26 2.79 -2.40 -4.39
C ILE A 26 3.78 -1.53 -5.17
N GLU A 27 4.98 -2.05 -5.42
CA GLU A 27 6.09 -1.38 -6.12
C GLU A 27 5.71 -0.94 -7.54
N GLU A 28 4.81 -1.68 -8.20
CA GLU A 28 4.31 -1.33 -9.54
C GLU A 28 3.24 -0.23 -9.52
N THR A 29 2.68 0.06 -8.34
CA THR A 29 1.59 1.04 -8.18
C THR A 29 2.06 2.41 -7.68
N LEU A 30 3.28 2.51 -7.13
CA LEU A 30 3.78 3.69 -6.41
C LEU A 30 3.64 5.00 -7.22
N SER A 31 4.00 4.98 -8.50
CA SER A 31 4.00 6.18 -9.35
C SER A 31 2.63 6.56 -9.92
N THR A 32 1.64 5.67 -9.86
CA THR A 32 0.35 5.84 -10.54
C THR A 32 -0.84 5.92 -9.58
N ALA A 33 -0.79 5.25 -8.44
CA ALA A 33 -1.85 5.27 -7.46
C ALA A 33 -1.89 6.60 -6.70
N GLU A 34 -3.12 7.05 -6.41
CA GLU A 34 -3.39 8.33 -5.75
C GLU A 34 -3.75 8.15 -4.28
N ILE A 35 -4.26 6.97 -3.91
CA ILE A 35 -4.67 6.64 -2.56
C ILE A 35 -4.15 5.23 -2.24
N PHE A 36 -3.42 5.11 -1.13
CA PHE A 36 -2.92 3.87 -0.57
C PHE A 36 -3.62 3.59 0.76
N VAL A 37 -4.17 2.39 0.89
CA VAL A 37 -4.85 1.94 2.12
C VAL A 37 -4.23 0.62 2.55
N THR A 38 -3.62 0.58 3.74
CA THR A 38 -3.11 -0.66 4.33
C THR A 38 -4.19 -1.32 5.19
N ALA A 39 -4.37 -2.63 5.03
CA ALA A 39 -5.40 -3.43 5.71
C ALA A 39 -4.93 -4.87 5.96
N THR A 40 -3.63 -5.05 6.22
CA THR A 40 -2.98 -6.37 6.21
C THR A 40 -2.84 -6.99 7.60
N GLY A 41 -2.87 -6.18 8.65
CA GLY A 41 -2.49 -6.60 10.01
C GLY A 41 -1.01 -6.95 10.16
N ASN A 42 -0.18 -6.58 9.19
CA ASN A 42 1.25 -6.92 9.15
C ASN A 42 2.10 -5.64 9.14
N LYS A 43 3.37 -5.77 9.52
CA LYS A 43 4.28 -4.63 9.64
C LYS A 43 5.01 -4.31 8.34
N ASP A 44 5.49 -3.07 8.24
CA ASP A 44 6.43 -2.63 7.20
C ASP A 44 5.91 -2.81 5.76
N ILE A 45 4.60 -2.61 5.54
CA ILE A 45 3.96 -2.72 4.22
C ILE A 45 4.28 -1.51 3.36
N ILE A 46 4.09 -0.31 3.92
CA ILE A 46 4.47 0.94 3.27
C ILE A 46 5.67 1.51 4.02
N LYS A 47 6.85 1.34 3.41
CA LYS A 47 8.11 1.90 3.91
C LYS A 47 8.33 3.31 3.39
N VAL A 48 9.22 4.04 4.03
CA VAL A 48 9.63 5.38 3.58
C VAL A 48 10.15 5.38 2.14
N GLU A 49 10.87 4.32 1.75
CA GLU A 49 11.34 4.14 0.37
C GLU A 49 10.20 4.02 -0.65
N HIS A 50 9.04 3.49 -0.23
CA HIS A 50 7.84 3.43 -1.06
C HIS A 50 7.23 4.82 -1.19
N MET A 51 7.09 5.53 -0.06
CA MET A 51 6.54 6.89 -0.02
C MET A 51 7.36 7.89 -0.84
N ALA A 52 8.69 7.77 -0.84
CA ALA A 52 9.58 8.60 -1.66
C ALA A 52 9.37 8.44 -3.18
N LYS A 53 8.80 7.31 -3.62
CA LYS A 53 8.48 7.02 -5.03
C LYS A 53 7.01 7.26 -5.36
N MET A 54 6.20 7.65 -4.38
CA MET A 54 4.79 7.93 -4.60
C MET A 54 4.59 9.21 -5.41
N ARG A 55 3.45 9.29 -6.10
CA ARG A 55 3.03 10.51 -6.79
C ARG A 55 2.89 11.67 -5.79
N ASN A 56 3.24 12.89 -6.23
CA ASN A 56 3.00 14.09 -5.43
C ASN A 56 1.50 14.20 -5.05
N GLN A 57 1.24 14.52 -3.78
CA GLN A 57 -0.09 14.55 -3.16
C GLN A 57 -0.81 13.19 -3.10
N ALA A 58 -0.08 12.07 -3.17
CA ALA A 58 -0.66 10.78 -2.83
C ALA A 58 -1.13 10.76 -1.36
N ILE A 59 -2.29 10.15 -1.14
CA ILE A 59 -2.87 9.98 0.19
C ILE A 59 -2.50 8.58 0.68
N VAL A 60 -1.94 8.48 1.89
CA VAL A 60 -1.61 7.20 2.52
C VAL A 60 -2.39 7.10 3.82
N CYS A 61 -3.12 6.00 4.02
CA CYS A 61 -3.83 5.73 5.26
C CYS A 61 -3.80 4.25 5.64
N ASN A 62 -4.09 4.00 6.90
CA ASN A 62 -4.15 2.67 7.48
C ASN A 62 -5.53 2.42 8.09
N ILE A 63 -6.13 1.28 7.77
CA ILE A 63 -7.37 0.79 8.39
C ILE A 63 -7.15 -0.56 9.10
N GLY A 64 -5.90 -1.01 9.19
CA GLY A 64 -5.50 -2.17 9.97
C GLY A 64 -5.61 -1.98 11.47
N HIS A 65 -5.21 -3.01 12.22
CA HIS A 65 -5.32 -3.01 13.68
C HIS A 65 -4.22 -2.18 14.36
N PHE A 66 -3.00 -2.21 13.81
CA PHE A 66 -1.83 -1.52 14.35
C PHE A 66 -1.33 -0.47 13.35
N ASP A 67 -0.69 0.57 13.86
CA ASP A 67 -0.11 1.70 13.11
C ASP A 67 1.17 1.34 12.35
N ASN A 68 1.83 0.23 12.71
CA ASN A 68 3.09 -0.22 12.14
C ASN A 68 3.00 -0.85 10.74
N GLU A 69 1.82 -0.85 10.10
CA GLU A 69 1.71 -1.17 8.67
C GLU A 69 2.44 -0.13 7.80
N ILE A 70 2.49 1.12 8.29
CA ILE A 70 3.16 2.24 7.63
C ILE A 70 4.34 2.66 8.48
N ASP A 71 5.50 2.87 7.84
CA ASP A 71 6.72 3.35 8.50
C ASP A 71 6.65 4.87 8.76
N VAL A 72 5.81 5.26 9.73
CA VAL A 72 5.66 6.66 10.15
C VAL A 72 6.91 7.17 10.87
N ALA A 73 7.55 6.33 11.69
CA ALA A 73 8.76 6.70 12.41
C ALA A 73 9.94 6.98 11.46
N GLY A 74 10.09 6.18 10.40
CA GLY A 74 11.05 6.46 9.35
C GLY A 74 10.71 7.74 8.59
N LEU A 75 9.42 8.03 8.37
CA LEU A 75 8.97 9.22 7.65
C LEU A 75 9.29 10.50 8.43
N ASP A 76 9.07 10.51 9.74
CA ASP A 76 9.41 11.65 10.61
C ASP A 76 10.90 11.99 10.60
N ASN A 77 11.75 10.99 10.33
CA ASN A 77 13.21 11.15 10.25
C ASN A 77 13.72 11.28 8.80
N TYR A 78 12.84 11.30 7.80
CA TYR A 78 13.25 11.30 6.40
C TYR A 78 13.75 12.68 5.97
N PRO A 79 14.96 12.78 5.39
CA PRO A 79 15.43 14.04 4.83
C PRO A 79 14.65 14.35 3.54
N GLY A 80 13.75 15.33 3.64
CA GLY A 80 12.96 15.85 2.51
C GLY A 80 13.75 16.72 1.54
#